data_AF-A0A7C4B0Z9-F1
#
_entry.id   AF-A0A7C4B0Z9-F1
#
_cell.length_a   1.000
_cell.length_b   1.000
_cell.length_c   1.000
_cell.angle_alpha   90.00
_cell.angle_beta   90.00
_cell.angle_gamma   90.00
#
_symmetry.space_group_name_H-M   'P 1'
#
loop_
_entity.id
_entity.type
_entity.pdbx_description
1 polymer ?
#
loop_
_entity_poly.entity_id
_entity_poly.type
_entity_poly.pdbx_seq_one_letter_code
_entity_poly.pdbx_strand_id
1 'polypeptide(L)'
;MQTKIIRFVAVIFIACLVIAGVYAAWSYGTGQSGPSTWSAVYLDTGDLYFGRLSSFPSLVLSNAWYVQHTPQGDLSVNDFSKASWKPQGTIRINSRHVVWTARIASDSPLISAMVAGSLPGGGSSVESGINPVQLVPDVHQGTASSGPLAPGPAH
;
A
#
# COMPACT_ATOMS: atom_id res chain seq x y z
N MET A 1 -58.78 28.94 -4.99
CA MET A 1 -58.38 27.71 -4.26
C MET A 1 -57.18 27.01 -4.93
N GLN A 2 -57.16 26.89 -6.26
CA GLN A 2 -56.09 26.20 -6.99
C GLN A 2 -54.68 26.78 -6.83
N THR A 3 -54.51 28.10 -6.78
CA THR A 3 -53.18 28.74 -6.60
C THR A 3 -52.53 28.44 -5.25
N LYS A 4 -53.32 28.13 -4.21
CA LYS A 4 -52.80 27.73 -2.88
C LYS A 4 -52.29 26.30 -2.90
N ILE A 5 -52.98 25.41 -3.63
CA ILE A 5 -52.59 24.00 -3.81
C ILE A 5 -51.29 23.90 -4.62
N ILE A 6 -51.17 24.67 -5.71
CA ILE A 6 -49.95 24.69 -6.55
C ILE A 6 -48.73 25.16 -5.73
N ARG A 7 -48.88 26.22 -4.92
CA ARG A 7 -47.80 26.69 -4.05
C ARG A 7 -47.39 25.64 -3.01
N PHE A 8 -48.35 24.92 -2.45
CA PHE A 8 -48.09 23.86 -1.47
C PHE A 8 -47.31 22.69 -2.10
N VAL A 9 -47.71 22.25 -3.30
CA VAL A 9 -47.01 21.18 -4.03
C VAL A 9 -45.59 21.60 -4.41
N ALA A 10 -45.38 22.85 -4.85
CA ALA A 10 -44.06 23.36 -5.18
C ALA A 10 -43.11 23.37 -3.97
N VAL A 11 -43.59 23.77 -2.80
CA VAL A 11 -42.80 23.77 -1.56
C VAL A 11 -42.39 22.35 -1.16
N ILE A 12 -43.31 21.39 -1.24
CA ILE A 12 -43.00 19.98 -0.94
C ILE A 12 -41.96 19.44 -1.92
N PHE A 13 -42.10 19.72 -3.22
CA PHE A 13 -41.15 19.27 -4.23
C PHE A 13 -39.74 19.82 -3.99
N ILE A 14 -39.62 21.12 -3.66
CA ILE A 14 -38.33 21.74 -3.32
C ILE A 14 -37.76 21.13 -2.05
N ALA A 15 -38.57 20.91 -1.01
CA ALA A 15 -38.12 20.26 0.22
C ALA A 15 -37.60 18.83 -0.05
N CYS A 16 -38.28 18.06 -0.90
CA CYS A 16 -37.81 16.74 -1.32
C CYS A 16 -36.48 16.81 -2.06
N LEU A 17 -36.28 17.79 -2.95
CA LEU A 17 -35.00 17.96 -3.65
C LEU A 17 -33.86 18.35 -2.71
N VAL A 18 -34.13 19.20 -1.70
CA VAL A 18 -33.13 19.55 -0.68
C VAL A 18 -32.77 18.34 0.16
N ILE A 19 -33.75 17.55 0.61
CA ILE A 19 -33.51 16.32 1.38
C ILE A 19 -32.73 15.30 0.55
N ALA A 20 -33.11 15.11 -0.71
CA ALA A 20 -32.41 14.21 -1.62
C ALA A 20 -30.97 14.69 -1.91
N GLY A 21 -30.77 16.01 -2.07
CA GLY A 21 -29.45 16.62 -2.26
C GLY A 21 -28.56 16.47 -1.04
N VAL A 22 -29.09 16.67 0.18
CA VAL A 22 -28.37 16.44 1.43
C VAL A 22 -28.05 14.96 1.60
N TYR A 23 -29.00 14.06 1.31
CA TYR A 23 -28.80 12.62 1.39
C TYR A 23 -27.75 12.14 0.38
N ALA A 24 -27.79 12.63 -0.85
CA ALA A 24 -26.80 12.36 -1.88
C ALA A 24 -25.42 12.92 -1.49
N ALA A 25 -25.35 14.15 -0.99
CA ALA A 25 -24.09 14.73 -0.50
C ALA A 25 -23.53 13.93 0.68
N TRP A 26 -24.38 13.38 1.55
CA TRP A 26 -23.96 12.47 2.62
C TRP A 26 -23.50 11.12 2.07
N SER A 27 -24.24 10.51 1.15
CA SER A 27 -23.92 9.18 0.60
C SER A 27 -22.69 9.18 -0.30
N TYR A 28 -22.45 10.27 -1.03
CA TYR A 28 -21.28 10.42 -1.91
C TYR A 28 -20.10 11.10 -1.20
N GLY A 29 -20.35 11.98 -0.23
CA GLY A 29 -19.31 12.73 0.50
C GLY A 29 -18.77 12.02 1.73
N THR A 30 -19.49 11.05 2.29
CA THR A 30 -18.93 10.15 3.31
C THR A 30 -18.36 8.94 2.58
N GLY A 31 -17.03 8.91 2.40
CA GLY A 31 -16.32 7.72 2.01
C GLY A 31 -16.57 6.62 3.04
N GLN A 32 -17.67 5.89 2.83
CA GLN A 32 -18.10 4.65 3.47
C GLN A 32 -17.26 4.27 4.70
N SER A 33 -17.74 4.69 5.86
CA SER A 33 -17.36 4.15 7.16
C SER A 33 -17.90 2.73 7.31
N GLY A 34 -17.47 1.83 6.42
CA GLY A 34 -17.60 0.39 6.59
C GLY A 34 -16.53 -0.14 7.55
N PRO A 35 -16.62 -1.40 8.00
CA PRO A 35 -15.63 -2.02 8.89
C PRO A 35 -14.22 -1.72 8.38
N SER A 36 -13.36 -1.22 9.28
CA SER A 36 -12.05 -0.62 9.00
C SER A 36 -11.27 -1.37 7.91
N THR A 37 -11.44 -0.93 6.66
CA THR A 37 -10.84 -1.59 5.51
C THR A 37 -9.43 -1.06 5.34
N TRP A 38 -8.48 -1.96 5.11
CA TRP A 38 -7.12 -1.56 4.78
C TRP A 38 -7.12 -0.58 3.61
N SER A 39 -6.43 0.53 3.78
CA SER A 39 -6.42 1.62 2.82
C SER A 39 -5.01 2.14 2.64
N ALA A 40 -4.72 2.58 1.42
CA ALA A 40 -3.55 3.36 1.06
C ALA A 40 -3.88 4.86 1.16
N VAL A 41 -2.96 5.64 1.70
CA VAL A 41 -3.06 7.09 1.85
C VAL A 41 -1.79 7.70 1.26
N TYR A 42 -1.94 8.49 0.21
CA TYR A 42 -0.85 9.19 -0.44
C TYR A 42 -0.87 10.67 -0.08
N LEU A 43 0.25 11.15 0.43
CA LEU A 43 0.41 12.53 0.88
C LEU A 43 1.03 13.40 -0.22
N ASP A 44 0.85 14.71 -0.10
CA ASP A 44 1.45 15.71 -0.98
C ASP A 44 2.99 15.77 -0.87
N THR A 45 3.56 15.23 0.20
CA THR A 45 5.00 15.00 0.38
C THR A 45 5.55 13.90 -0.54
N GLY A 46 4.67 13.09 -1.14
CA GLY A 46 5.03 11.90 -1.90
C GLY A 46 5.11 10.62 -1.06
N ASP A 47 4.85 10.71 0.25
CA ASP A 47 4.85 9.56 1.14
C ASP A 47 3.59 8.71 0.97
N LEU A 48 3.77 7.39 0.95
CA LEU A 48 2.69 6.42 0.87
C LEU A 48 2.59 5.64 2.17
N TYR A 49 1.40 5.69 2.77
CA TYR A 49 1.07 4.96 3.99
C TYR A 49 -0.03 3.93 3.74
N PHE A 50 0.03 2.83 4.49
CA PHE A 50 -1.00 1.79 4.50
C PHE A 50 -1.51 1.58 5.91
N GLY A 51 -2.79 1.27 6.06
CA GLY A 51 -3.35 0.99 7.38
C GLY A 51 -4.86 0.95 7.40
N ARG A 52 -5.42 0.85 8.59
CA ARG A 52 -6.87 0.95 8.82
C ARG A 52 -7.24 2.41 8.95
N LEU A 53 -7.97 2.92 7.96
CA LEU A 53 -8.36 4.33 7.90
C LEU A 53 -9.69 4.55 8.65
N SER A 54 -9.69 5.50 9.58
CA SER A 54 -10.87 6.06 10.22
C SER A 54 -10.94 7.55 9.90
N SER A 55 -12.11 8.06 9.53
CA SER A 55 -12.29 9.44 9.06
C SER A 55 -13.02 10.35 10.04
N PHE A 56 -13.54 9.83 11.17
CA PHE A 56 -14.36 10.60 12.11
C PHE A 56 -13.91 10.42 13.57
N PRO A 57 -13.73 11.50 14.36
CA PRO A 57 -13.83 12.92 14.00
C PRO A 57 -12.59 13.48 13.26
N SER A 58 -11.53 12.68 13.13
CA SER A 58 -10.30 13.05 12.42
C SER A 58 -9.79 11.87 11.60
N LEU A 59 -9.03 12.16 10.53
CA LEU A 59 -8.39 11.14 9.71
C LEU A 59 -7.26 10.46 10.49
N VAL A 60 -7.50 9.22 10.90
CA VAL A 60 -6.58 8.40 11.69
C VAL A 60 -6.27 7.12 10.94
N LEU A 61 -4.99 6.80 10.84
CA LEU A 61 -4.48 5.58 10.27
C LEU A 61 -3.92 4.71 11.40
N SER A 62 -4.60 3.60 11.70
CA SER A 62 -4.17 2.63 12.72
C SER A 62 -3.48 1.42 12.07
N ASN A 63 -2.56 0.79 12.81
CA ASN A 63 -1.66 -0.23 12.27
C ASN A 63 -0.96 0.31 11.02
N ALA A 64 -0.36 1.49 11.15
CA ALA A 64 0.24 2.19 10.04
C ALA A 64 1.50 1.46 9.56
N TRP A 65 1.64 1.36 8.25
CA TRP A 65 2.83 0.93 7.53
C TRP A 65 3.23 2.05 6.58
N TYR A 66 4.52 2.20 6.32
CA TYR A 66 5.04 3.22 5.43
C TYR A 66 6.01 2.63 4.43
N VAL A 67 6.07 3.25 3.26
CA VAL A 67 7.01 2.89 2.20
C VAL A 67 8.30 3.70 2.36
N GLN A 68 9.45 3.04 2.25
CA GLN A 68 10.76 3.67 2.23
C GLN A 68 11.61 3.10 1.09
N HIS A 69 12.41 3.98 0.50
CA HIS A 69 13.48 3.55 -0.39
C HIS A 69 14.70 3.14 0.43
N THR A 70 15.27 1.98 0.13
CA THR A 70 16.57 1.60 0.65
C THR A 70 17.65 2.44 -0.05
N PRO A 71 18.86 2.56 0.54
CA PRO A 71 19.99 3.19 -0.13
C PRO A 71 20.33 2.58 -1.50
N GLN A 72 19.93 1.33 -1.72
CA GLN A 72 20.11 0.56 -2.96
C GLN A 72 19.02 0.85 -4.01
N GLY A 73 18.01 1.65 -3.66
CA GLY A 73 16.89 2.02 -4.53
C GLY A 73 15.68 1.10 -4.44
N ASP A 74 15.78 0.01 -3.66
CA ASP A 74 14.66 -0.93 -3.49
C ASP A 74 13.55 -0.33 -2.64
N LEU A 75 12.32 -0.73 -2.93
CA LEU A 75 11.16 -0.35 -2.14
C LEU A 75 11.00 -1.30 -0.95
N SER A 76 10.90 -0.75 0.25
CA SER A 76 10.65 -1.48 1.49
C SER A 76 9.40 -0.96 2.17
N VAL A 77 8.58 -1.86 2.69
CA VAL A 77 7.37 -1.52 3.45
C VAL A 77 7.62 -1.87 4.91
N ASN A 78 7.52 -0.89 5.79
CA ASN A 78 7.91 -1.01 7.19
C ASN A 78 6.76 -0.67 8.12
N ASP A 79 6.70 -1.39 9.23
CA ASP A 79 5.74 -1.13 10.31
C ASP A 79 6.10 0.19 10.99
N PHE A 80 5.13 1.11 11.04
CA PHE A 80 5.33 2.41 11.65
C PHE A 80 5.74 2.30 13.12
N SER A 81 5.15 1.35 13.87
CA SER A 81 5.46 1.15 15.28
C SER A 81 6.91 0.72 15.54
N LYS A 82 7.57 0.14 14.53
CA LYS A 82 8.97 -0.30 14.59
C LYS A 82 9.97 0.78 14.19
N ALA A 83 9.51 1.98 13.84
CA ALA A 83 10.41 3.09 13.58
C ALA A 83 11.30 3.37 14.81
N SER A 84 12.50 3.92 14.57
CA SER A 84 13.52 4.13 15.62
C SER A 84 13.03 4.97 16.82
N TRP A 85 12.04 5.82 16.59
CA TRP A 85 11.42 6.70 17.57
C TRP A 85 10.19 6.07 18.27
N LYS A 86 9.92 4.79 18.03
CA LYS A 86 8.90 3.93 18.68
C LYS A 86 7.51 4.58 18.81
N PRO A 87 6.88 5.00 17.69
CA PRO A 87 5.54 5.54 17.76
C PRO A 87 4.52 4.45 18.12
N GLN A 88 3.34 4.84 18.58
CA GLN A 88 2.28 3.93 19.06
C GLN A 88 1.54 3.16 17.92
N GLY A 89 2.10 3.11 16.71
CA GLY A 89 1.49 2.40 15.56
C GLY A 89 0.24 3.07 14.98
N THR A 90 -0.11 4.27 15.45
CA THR A 90 -1.23 5.07 14.96
C THR A 90 -0.73 6.45 14.53
N ILE A 91 -1.25 6.96 13.41
CA ILE A 91 -0.91 8.27 12.86
C ILE A 91 -2.21 9.05 12.67
N ARG A 92 -2.24 10.28 13.18
CA ARG A 92 -3.30 11.24 12.82
C ARG A 92 -2.82 12.04 11.61
N ILE A 93 -3.50 11.89 10.49
CA ILE A 93 -3.14 12.53 9.22
C ILE A 93 -3.97 13.80 9.07
N ASN A 94 -3.33 14.88 8.60
CA ASN A 94 -4.06 16.08 8.22
C ASN A 94 -4.66 15.87 6.82
N SER A 95 -6.00 15.85 6.73
CA SER A 95 -6.73 15.60 5.49
C SER A 95 -6.44 16.61 4.38
N ARG A 96 -5.93 17.80 4.70
CA ARG A 96 -5.55 18.81 3.70
C ARG A 96 -4.30 18.44 2.90
N HIS A 97 -3.48 17.54 3.42
CA HIS A 97 -2.24 17.07 2.79
C HIS A 97 -2.41 15.69 2.11
N VAL A 98 -3.64 15.16 2.10
CA VAL A 98 -3.94 13.90 1.42
C VAL A 98 -4.30 14.20 -0.03
N VAL A 99 -3.52 13.65 -0.96
CA VAL A 99 -3.79 13.77 -2.39
C VAL A 99 -4.86 12.76 -2.80
N TRP A 100 -4.73 11.51 -2.34
CA TRP A 100 -5.72 10.47 -2.59
C TRP A 100 -5.69 9.37 -1.52
N THR A 101 -6.80 8.64 -1.45
CA THR A 101 -6.92 7.40 -0.67
C THR A 101 -7.49 6.30 -1.55
N ALA A 102 -7.05 5.06 -1.32
CA ALA A 102 -7.54 3.89 -2.05
C ALA A 102 -7.77 2.74 -1.09
N ARG A 103 -8.89 2.03 -1.23
CA ARG A 103 -9.12 0.78 -0.49
C ARG A 103 -8.28 -0.34 -1.07
N ILE A 104 -7.68 -1.12 -0.20
CA ILE A 104 -6.95 -2.33 -0.57
C ILE A 104 -7.95 -3.48 -0.54
N ALA A 105 -7.95 -4.29 -1.61
CA ALA A 105 -8.78 -5.48 -1.68
C ALA A 105 -8.47 -6.43 -0.51
N SER A 106 -9.49 -7.02 0.10
CA SER A 106 -9.35 -7.84 1.32
C SER A 106 -8.51 -9.10 1.13
N ASP A 107 -8.43 -9.59 -0.10
CA ASP A 107 -7.62 -10.74 -0.56
C ASP A 107 -6.22 -10.33 -1.05
N SER A 108 -5.85 -9.06 -0.93
CA SER A 108 -4.53 -8.59 -1.36
C SER A 108 -3.40 -9.30 -0.59
N PRO A 109 -2.41 -9.88 -1.29
CA PRO A 109 -1.23 -10.47 -0.65
C PRO A 109 -0.48 -9.49 0.26
N LEU A 110 -0.56 -8.18 -0.04
CA LEU A 110 0.05 -7.12 0.76
C LEU A 110 -0.54 -7.10 2.19
N ILE A 111 -1.86 -7.26 2.33
CA ILE A 111 -2.51 -7.29 3.65
C ILE A 111 -2.00 -8.48 4.45
N SER A 112 -1.95 -9.66 3.85
CA SER A 112 -1.46 -10.88 4.50
C SER A 112 -0.01 -10.71 4.96
N ALA A 113 0.85 -10.11 4.15
CA ALA A 113 2.25 -9.86 4.49
C ALA A 113 2.41 -8.81 5.63
N MET A 114 1.61 -7.74 5.61
CA MET A 114 1.58 -6.75 6.70
C MET A 114 1.07 -7.38 8.01
N VAL A 115 0.02 -8.20 7.96
CA VAL A 115 -0.53 -8.87 9.15
C VAL A 115 0.42 -9.92 9.70
N ALA A 116 1.10 -10.68 8.85
CA ALA A 116 2.11 -11.64 9.27
C ALA A 116 3.39 -10.99 9.82
N GLY A 117 3.57 -9.68 9.60
CA GLY A 117 4.76 -8.95 10.02
C GLY A 117 5.99 -9.26 9.17
N SER A 118 5.79 -9.89 8.01
CA SER A 118 6.83 -10.39 7.11
C SER A 118 6.56 -9.90 5.68
N LEU A 119 6.91 -8.64 5.43
CA LEU A 119 7.12 -8.17 4.06
C LEU A 119 8.57 -8.54 3.69
N PRO A 120 8.81 -9.33 2.64
CA PRO A 120 10.16 -9.52 2.13
C PRO A 120 10.66 -8.14 1.72
N GLY A 121 11.68 -7.63 2.39
CA GLY A 121 12.33 -6.39 2.01
C GLY A 121 12.77 -6.49 0.55
N GLY A 122 12.37 -5.52 -0.28
CA GLY A 122 12.95 -5.23 -1.59
C GLY A 122 13.21 -6.46 -2.47
N GLY A 123 12.18 -6.95 -3.16
CA GLY A 123 12.36 -8.09 -4.05
C GLY A 123 11.13 -8.46 -4.87
N SER A 124 10.34 -7.49 -5.33
CA SER A 124 9.52 -7.75 -6.53
C SER A 124 10.45 -7.64 -7.74
N SER A 125 11.23 -8.68 -7.97
CA SER A 125 11.79 -8.94 -9.29
C SER A 125 10.60 -9.00 -10.25
N VAL A 126 10.41 -7.94 -11.02
CA VAL A 126 9.67 -8.03 -12.27
C VAL A 126 10.43 -9.05 -13.09
N GLU A 127 9.93 -10.29 -13.06
CA GLU A 127 10.38 -11.40 -13.89
C GLU A 127 10.11 -11.00 -15.34
N SER A 128 11.09 -10.31 -15.93
CA SER A 128 11.14 -10.06 -17.36
C SER A 128 11.31 -11.42 -18.01
N GLY A 129 10.20 -11.96 -18.52
CA GLY A 129 10.18 -13.19 -19.30
C GLY A 129 11.02 -13.04 -20.57
N ILE A 130 12.32 -13.27 -20.46
CA ILE A 130 13.19 -13.68 -21.56
C ILE A 130 13.96 -14.90 -21.06
N ASN A 131 13.53 -16.07 -21.53
CA ASN A 131 14.17 -17.37 -21.38
C ASN A 131 15.67 -17.28 -21.70
N PRO A 132 16.59 -17.59 -20.77
CA PRO A 132 17.94 -17.96 -21.14
C PRO A 132 17.92 -19.39 -21.68
N VAL A 133 18.21 -19.54 -22.97
CA VAL A 133 18.52 -20.82 -23.61
C VAL A 133 19.55 -21.56 -22.75
N GLN A 134 19.18 -22.75 -22.26
CA GLN A 134 20.06 -23.65 -21.52
C GLN A 134 21.29 -24.01 -22.37
N LEU A 135 22.48 -23.65 -21.90
CA LEU A 135 23.73 -24.18 -22.43
C LEU A 135 23.99 -25.55 -21.79
N VAL A 136 23.95 -26.59 -22.60
CA VAL A 136 24.25 -27.99 -22.25
C VAL A 136 25.72 -28.10 -21.77
N PRO A 137 26.02 -28.77 -20.64
CA PRO A 137 27.40 -29.03 -20.26
C PRO A 137 27.91 -30.28 -21.01
N ASP A 138 28.92 -30.08 -21.86
CA ASP A 138 29.62 -31.17 -22.54
C ASP A 138 30.59 -31.84 -21.56
N VAL A 139 30.42 -33.15 -21.38
CA VAL A 139 31.16 -34.00 -20.46
C VAL A 139 32.30 -34.67 -21.23
N HIS A 140 33.55 -34.35 -20.90
CA HIS A 140 34.66 -35.27 -21.14
C HIS A 140 35.57 -35.36 -19.92
N GLN A 141 35.49 -36.54 -19.27
CA GLN A 141 36.46 -37.05 -18.31
C GLN A 141 37.74 -37.51 -19.05
N GLY A 142 38.90 -37.33 -18.41
CA GLY A 142 40.17 -37.83 -18.93
C GLY A 142 41.32 -37.81 -17.92
N THR A 143 41.33 -38.82 -17.05
CA THR A 143 42.50 -39.52 -16.47
C THR A 143 43.60 -38.76 -15.70
N ALA A 144 43.79 -39.23 -14.47
CA ALA A 144 44.91 -38.97 -13.56
C ALA A 144 46.27 -39.42 -14.11
N SER A 145 47.35 -38.72 -13.73
CA SER A 145 48.70 -39.29 -13.63
C SER A 145 49.54 -38.53 -12.59
N SER A 146 50.04 -39.32 -11.64
CA SER A 146 50.96 -39.07 -10.53
C SER A 146 52.39 -38.64 -10.93
N GLY A 147 53.07 -37.81 -10.11
CA GLY A 147 54.54 -37.66 -10.12
C GLY A 147 55.09 -36.38 -9.47
N PRO A 148 56.31 -36.34 -8.88
CA PRO A 148 56.56 -35.76 -7.55
C PRO A 148 57.52 -34.55 -7.44
N LEU A 149 57.56 -33.97 -6.22
CA LEU A 149 58.60 -33.18 -5.52
C LEU A 149 59.76 -32.50 -6.30
N ALA A 150 59.97 -31.19 -6.07
CA ALA A 150 61.25 -30.61 -5.63
C ALA A 150 61.10 -29.12 -5.22
N PRO A 151 61.83 -28.63 -4.17
CA PRO A 151 61.91 -27.23 -3.77
C PRO A 151 63.23 -26.55 -4.19
N GLY A 152 63.26 -25.22 -4.34
CA GLY A 152 64.49 -24.42 -4.48
C GLY A 152 64.26 -22.98 -4.97
N PRO A 153 65.24 -22.07 -4.84
CA PRO A 153 65.32 -21.20 -3.66
C PRO A 153 65.14 -19.71 -3.95
N ALA A 154 65.04 -18.96 -2.86
CA ALA A 154 65.05 -17.51 -2.78
C ALA A 154 66.33 -16.89 -3.37
N HIS A 155 66.15 -15.77 -4.05
CA HIS A 155 67.12 -14.70 -4.22
C HIS A 155 66.41 -13.37 -4.02
#